data_AF-A0A942V1U3-F1
#
_entry.id   AF-A0A942V1U3-F1
#
_cell.length_a   1.000
_cell.length_b   1.000
_cell.length_c   1.000
_cell.angle_alpha   90.00
_cell.angle_beta   90.00
_cell.angle_gamma   90.00
#
_symmetry.space_group_name_H-M   'P 1'
#
loop_
_entity.id
_entity.type
_entity.pdbx_description
1 polymer ?
#
loop_
_entity_poly.entity_id
_entity_poly.type
_entity_poly.pdbx_seq_one_letter_code
_entity_poly.pdbx_strand_id
1 'polypeptide(L)'
;MIKFFQKYETDKYVIIKILFIKITFKKKMPSMNLGYINKELNDIYNYRNIENNLYFSIIVPIYNTERYLRRCLDSLVNQTFKDIKIIIVNDASQGNCKEIIEEYKKKDNRIKYIEHSENKSLLQARKTGNIASTGKYIMYVDSDDEIESIKRSH
;
A
#
# COMPACT_ATOMS: atom_id res chain seq x y z
N MET A 1 -25.22 4.18 -14.06
CA MET A 1 -24.06 4.13 -13.14
C MET A 1 -23.64 2.68 -13.03
N ILE A 2 -22.53 2.31 -13.69
CA ILE A 2 -22.22 0.92 -14.08
C ILE A 2 -21.85 0.08 -12.85
N LYS A 3 -22.59 -1.02 -12.69
CA LYS A 3 -22.46 -2.06 -11.67
C LYS A 3 -21.43 -3.08 -12.12
N PHE A 4 -20.42 -3.41 -11.31
CA PHE A 4 -19.71 -4.70 -11.42
C PHE A 4 -19.23 -5.17 -10.04
N PHE A 5 -19.93 -6.17 -9.49
CA PHE A 5 -19.44 -7.01 -8.39
C PHE A 5 -19.29 -8.41 -8.97
N GLN A 6 -18.08 -8.96 -8.91
CA GLN A 6 -17.91 -10.40 -9.10
C GLN A 6 -17.75 -11.00 -7.70
N LYS A 7 -18.83 -11.63 -7.24
CA LYS A 7 -18.85 -12.47 -6.04
C LYS A 7 -18.49 -13.89 -6.50
N TYR A 8 -17.46 -14.47 -5.89
CA TYR A 8 -17.14 -15.88 -6.07
C TYR A 8 -17.39 -16.60 -4.75
N GLU A 9 -18.16 -17.69 -4.83
CA GLU A 9 -18.38 -18.61 -3.73
C GLU A 9 -17.50 -19.85 -3.95
N THR A 10 -16.85 -20.27 -2.87
CA THR A 10 -16.23 -21.59 -2.76
C THR A 10 -16.81 -22.25 -1.53
N ASP A 11 -16.72 -23.58 -1.41
CA ASP A 11 -17.24 -24.34 -0.25
C ASP A 11 -16.66 -23.92 1.11
N LYS A 12 -15.66 -23.02 1.13
CA LYS A 12 -14.96 -22.59 2.35
C LYS A 12 -14.84 -21.06 2.54
N TYR A 13 -15.04 -20.24 1.50
CA TYR A 13 -14.73 -18.80 1.55
C TYR A 13 -15.63 -17.96 0.65
N VAL A 14 -15.88 -16.71 1.09
CA VAL A 14 -16.42 -15.63 0.27
C VAL A 14 -15.26 -14.71 -0.12
N ILE A 15 -15.06 -14.51 -1.42
CA ILE A 15 -14.05 -13.59 -1.93
C ILE A 15 -14.75 -12.33 -2.42
N ILE A 16 -14.52 -11.21 -1.73
CA ILE A 16 -15.01 -9.89 -2.15
C ILE A 16 -13.87 -9.16 -2.84
N LYS A 17 -13.93 -9.09 -4.17
CA LYS A 17 -12.95 -8.34 -4.97
C LYS A 17 -13.37 -6.87 -5.00
N ILE A 18 -12.70 -6.03 -4.20
CA ILE A 18 -12.86 -4.57 -4.22
C ILE A 18 -11.84 -4.01 -5.22
N LEU A 19 -12.33 -3.31 -6.24
CA LEU A 19 -11.56 -3.02 -7.46
C LEU A 19 -10.38 -2.04 -7.29
N PHE A 20 -10.05 -1.58 -6.08
CA PHE A 20 -8.94 -0.64 -5.82
C PHE A 20 -7.90 -1.12 -4.83
N ILE A 21 -8.18 -2.17 -4.05
CA ILE A 21 -7.24 -2.77 -3.10
C ILE A 21 -7.59 -4.26 -3.00
N LYS A 22 -6.66 -5.16 -3.35
CA LYS A 22 -6.86 -6.60 -3.18
C LYS A 22 -6.73 -6.95 -1.69
N ILE A 23 -7.79 -6.73 -0.90
CA ILE A 23 -7.87 -7.20 0.48
C ILE A 23 -8.50 -8.60 0.47
N THR A 24 -7.73 -9.60 0.91
CA THR A 24 -8.21 -10.99 0.99
C THR A 24 -8.59 -11.30 2.43
N PHE A 25 -9.88 -11.41 2.75
CA PHE A 25 -10.34 -11.88 4.05
C PHE A 25 -10.53 -13.40 4.01
N LYS A 26 -9.73 -14.15 4.78
CA LYS A 26 -9.92 -15.60 4.99
C LYS A 26 -10.68 -15.82 6.30
N LYS A 27 -11.98 -16.10 6.25
CA LYS A 27 -12.78 -16.44 7.44
C LYS A 27 -13.59 -17.71 7.17
N LYS A 28 -13.51 -18.69 8.07
CA LYS A 28 -14.32 -19.92 8.06
C LYS A 28 -15.76 -19.55 8.40
N MET A 29 -16.75 -19.90 7.57
CA MET A 29 -18.15 -19.52 7.82
C MET A 29 -18.76 -20.35 8.98
N PRO A 30 -19.30 -19.70 10.03
CA PRO A 30 -20.23 -20.34 10.95
C PRO A 30 -21.63 -20.45 10.33
N SER A 31 -22.51 -21.26 10.93
CA SER A 31 -23.90 -21.45 10.49
C SER A 31 -24.64 -20.13 10.29
N MET A 32 -25.18 -19.95 9.09
CA MET A 32 -25.77 -18.72 8.58
C MET A 32 -27.03 -18.34 9.37
N ASN A 33 -26.98 -17.26 10.17
CA ASN A 33 -28.16 -16.62 10.74
C ASN A 33 -28.28 -15.17 10.22
N LEU A 34 -29.50 -14.61 10.26
CA LEU A 34 -29.76 -13.24 9.78
C LEU A 34 -28.85 -12.19 10.45
N GLY A 35 -28.46 -12.40 11.71
CA GLY A 35 -27.56 -11.51 12.45
C GLY A 35 -26.16 -11.43 11.83
N TYR A 36 -25.62 -12.57 11.36
CA TYR A 36 -24.33 -12.61 10.68
C TYR A 36 -24.38 -11.88 9.33
N ILE A 37 -25.45 -12.07 8.56
CA ILE A 37 -25.65 -11.44 7.25
C ILE A 37 -25.75 -9.92 7.41
N ASN A 38 -26.54 -9.44 8.37
CA ASN A 38 -26.68 -8.02 8.64
C ASN A 38 -25.38 -7.36 9.11
N LYS A 39 -24.55 -8.10 9.87
CA LYS A 39 -23.23 -7.64 10.28
C LYS A 39 -22.29 -7.47 9.07
N GLU A 40 -22.19 -8.48 8.21
CA GLU A 40 -21.34 -8.43 7.01
C GLU A 40 -21.83 -7.35 6.02
N LEU A 41 -23.15 -7.17 5.86
CA LEU A 41 -23.72 -6.09 5.04
C LEU A 41 -23.40 -4.70 5.61
N ASN A 42 -23.47 -4.53 6.93
CA ASN A 42 -23.05 -3.29 7.59
C ASN A 42 -21.55 -3.06 7.44
N ASP A 43 -20.71 -4.09 7.54
CA ASP A 43 -19.27 -3.97 7.33
C ASP A 43 -18.95 -3.54 5.88
N ILE A 44 -19.67 -4.08 4.90
CA ILE A 44 -19.58 -3.68 3.48
C ILE A 44 -20.11 -2.25 3.26
N TYR A 45 -21.22 -1.88 3.89
CA TYR A 45 -21.80 -0.54 3.80
C TYR A 45 -20.90 0.51 4.45
N ASN A 46 -20.36 0.21 5.62
CA ASN A 46 -19.35 1.04 6.28
C ASN A 46 -18.10 1.16 5.41
N TYR A 47 -17.65 0.08 4.77
CA TYR A 47 -16.53 0.13 3.83
C TYR A 47 -16.79 1.03 2.63
N ARG A 48 -18.01 1.02 2.05
CA ARG A 48 -18.42 1.97 1.01
C ARG A 48 -18.40 3.42 1.49
N ASN A 49 -18.72 3.69 2.75
CA ASN A 49 -18.66 5.03 3.33
C ASN A 49 -17.23 5.47 3.72
N ILE A 50 -16.22 4.59 3.66
CA ILE A 50 -14.80 4.95 3.81
C ILE A 50 -14.28 5.72 2.57
N GLU A 51 -15.05 5.80 1.48
CA GLU A 51 -14.69 6.51 0.24
C GLU A 51 -14.34 7.99 0.41
N ASN A 52 -14.60 8.61 1.56
CA ASN A 52 -14.33 10.04 1.76
C ASN A 52 -12.94 10.42 2.30
N ASN A 53 -12.02 9.48 2.60
CA ASN A 53 -10.59 9.83 2.79
C ASN A 53 -9.64 8.60 2.90
N LEU A 54 -9.60 7.73 1.90
CA LEU A 54 -8.57 6.68 1.86
C LEU A 54 -7.22 7.33 1.54
N TYR A 55 -6.41 7.57 2.57
CA TYR A 55 -5.07 8.13 2.41
C TYR A 55 -4.03 7.18 3.02
N PHE A 56 -3.09 6.69 2.21
CA PHE A 56 -2.07 5.72 2.63
C PHE A 56 -0.71 6.38 2.78
N SER A 57 0.06 5.99 3.79
CA SER A 57 1.51 6.20 3.85
C SER A 57 2.22 4.89 3.51
N ILE A 58 2.90 4.88 2.37
CA ILE A 58 3.72 3.76 1.91
C ILE A 58 5.13 4.00 2.43
N ILE A 59 5.66 3.09 3.24
CA ILE A 59 7.01 3.18 3.81
C ILE A 59 7.92 2.23 3.03
N VAL A 60 8.98 2.79 2.45
CA VAL A 60 10.00 2.08 1.69
C VAL A 60 11.34 2.21 2.41
N PRO A 61 11.72 1.26 3.27
CA PRO A 61 13.05 1.25 3.86
C PRO A 61 14.08 0.79 2.82
N ILE A 62 15.23 1.48 2.76
CA ILE A 62 16.30 1.14 1.82
C ILE A 62 17.65 1.07 2.54
N TYR A 63 18.47 0.11 2.12
CA TYR A 63 19.88 0.02 2.47
C TYR A 63 20.63 -0.75 1.37
N ASN A 64 21.46 -0.04 0.59
CA ASN A 64 22.23 -0.59 -0.54
C ASN A 64 21.37 -1.37 -1.56
N THR A 65 20.22 -0.80 -1.95
CA THR A 65 19.27 -1.38 -2.93
C THR A 65 19.20 -0.62 -4.25
N GLU A 66 20.27 0.11 -4.59
CA GLU A 66 20.40 0.98 -5.77
C GLU A 66 19.95 0.31 -7.07
N ARG A 67 20.31 -0.98 -7.21
CA ARG A 67 20.02 -1.80 -8.40
C ARG A 67 18.52 -1.98 -8.67
N TYR A 68 17.71 -2.01 -7.62
CA TYR A 68 16.27 -2.30 -7.72
C TYR A 68 15.39 -1.08 -7.46
N LEU A 69 15.93 -0.08 -6.77
CA LEU A 69 15.19 1.07 -6.28
C LEU A 69 14.40 1.80 -7.38
N ARG A 70 14.98 1.98 -8.58
CA ARG A 70 14.26 2.63 -9.70
C ARG A 70 12.99 1.87 -10.08
N ARG A 71 13.06 0.55 -10.22
CA ARG A 71 11.90 -0.31 -10.53
C ARG A 71 10.82 -0.20 -9.45
N CYS A 72 11.24 -0.25 -8.18
CA CYS A 72 10.33 -0.08 -7.05
C CYS A 72 9.61 1.29 -7.12
N LEU A 73 10.38 2.38 -7.25
CA LEU A 73 9.82 3.74 -7.32
C LEU A 73 8.94 3.96 -8.55
N ASP A 74 9.35 3.47 -9.72
CA ASP A 74 8.54 3.51 -10.94
C ASP A 74 7.18 2.83 -10.72
N SER A 75 7.16 1.69 -10.03
CA SER A 75 5.91 1.00 -9.71
C SER A 75 5.01 1.85 -8.80
N LEU A 76 5.58 2.55 -7.81
CA LEU A 76 4.83 3.34 -6.83
C LEU A 76 4.29 4.66 -7.42
N VAL A 77 5.12 5.40 -8.17
CA VAL A 77 4.70 6.68 -8.75
C VAL A 77 3.62 6.49 -9.82
N ASN A 78 3.68 5.39 -10.55
CA ASN A 78 2.73 5.08 -11.62
C ASN A 78 1.44 4.42 -11.16
N GLN A 79 1.23 4.19 -9.85
CA GLN A 79 -0.03 3.64 -9.32
C GLN A 79 -1.23 4.48 -9.76
N THR A 80 -2.33 3.81 -10.11
CA THR A 80 -3.59 4.44 -10.52
C THR A 80 -4.31 5.11 -9.34
N PHE A 81 -4.13 4.57 -8.14
CA PHE A 81 -4.60 5.18 -6.90
C PHE A 81 -3.62 6.29 -6.45
N LYS A 82 -4.10 7.53 -6.37
CA LYS A 82 -3.22 8.70 -6.20
C LYS A 82 -3.13 9.23 -4.76
N ASP A 83 -4.09 8.89 -3.90
CA ASP A 83 -4.15 9.31 -2.49
C ASP A 83 -3.18 8.50 -1.61
N ILE A 84 -1.90 8.60 -1.96
CA ILE A 84 -0.78 7.95 -1.29
C ILE A 84 0.30 8.97 -0.99
N LYS A 85 1.05 8.71 0.07
CA LYS A 85 2.33 9.34 0.38
C LYS A 85 3.40 8.28 0.34
N ILE A 86 4.50 8.52 -0.33
CA ILE A 86 5.61 7.57 -0.43
C ILE A 86 6.72 8.07 0.47
N ILE A 87 7.01 7.37 1.55
CA ILE A 87 8.00 7.72 2.55
C ILE A 87 9.17 6.78 2.39
N ILE A 88 10.28 7.29 1.87
CA ILE A 88 11.50 6.54 1.65
C ILE A 88 12.44 6.84 2.80
N VAL A 89 12.88 5.79 3.51
CA VAL A 89 13.81 5.90 4.62
C VAL A 89 15.12 5.22 4.25
N ASN A 90 16.16 6.02 3.97
CA ASN A 90 17.49 5.53 3.66
C ASN A 90 18.29 5.33 4.94
N ASP A 91 18.62 4.07 5.23
CA ASP A 91 19.36 3.66 6.42
C ASP A 91 20.87 3.71 6.19
N ALA A 92 21.36 4.85 5.69
CA ALA A 92 22.76 5.14 5.37
C ALA A 92 23.39 4.25 4.28
N SER A 93 22.68 4.04 3.17
CA SER A 93 23.25 3.42 1.96
C SER A 93 24.50 4.16 1.47
N GLN A 94 25.49 3.42 0.98
CA GLN A 94 26.77 3.98 0.51
C GLN A 94 26.78 4.25 -1.00
N GLY A 95 25.86 3.65 -1.76
CA GLY A 95 25.75 3.82 -3.20
C GLY A 95 24.91 5.04 -3.59
N ASN A 96 24.40 5.01 -4.83
CA ASN A 96 23.70 6.15 -5.43
C ASN A 96 22.18 6.22 -5.14
N CYS A 97 21.73 5.60 -4.04
CA CYS A 97 20.32 5.58 -3.67
C CYS A 97 19.75 7.00 -3.52
N LYS A 98 20.53 7.91 -2.94
CA LYS A 98 20.14 9.30 -2.68
C LYS A 98 19.89 10.05 -3.98
N GLU A 99 20.78 9.93 -4.95
CA GLU A 99 20.68 10.56 -6.26
C GLU A 99 19.43 10.07 -6.98
N ILE A 100 19.18 8.75 -6.97
CA ILE A 100 17.96 8.16 -7.52
C ILE A 100 16.74 8.82 -6.86
N ILE A 101 16.66 8.87 -5.54
CA ILE A 101 15.48 9.42 -4.84
C ILE A 101 15.25 10.90 -5.16
N GLU A 102 16.30 11.72 -5.22
CA GLU A 102 16.17 13.13 -5.55
C GLU A 102 15.69 13.35 -6.99
N GLU A 103 16.02 12.46 -7.94
CA GLU A 103 15.42 12.50 -9.27
C GLU A 103 13.90 12.26 -9.24
N TYR A 104 13.41 11.31 -8.43
CA TYR A 104 11.99 11.01 -8.34
C TYR A 104 11.22 12.09 -7.57
N LYS A 105 11.80 12.68 -6.52
CA LYS A 105 11.19 13.81 -5.79
C LYS A 105 10.91 15.02 -6.68
N LYS A 106 11.76 15.27 -7.68
CA LYS A 106 11.53 16.33 -8.67
C LYS A 106 10.32 16.06 -9.57
N LYS A 107 9.91 14.80 -9.72
CA LYS A 107 8.83 14.34 -10.60
C LYS A 107 7.51 14.08 -9.87
N ASP A 108 7.58 13.69 -8.60
CA ASP A 108 6.41 13.31 -7.80
C ASP A 108 6.46 13.91 -6.39
N ASN A 109 5.54 14.84 -6.12
CA ASN A 109 5.47 15.56 -4.85
C ASN A 109 4.95 14.71 -3.67
N ARG A 110 4.47 13.49 -3.93
CA ARG A 110 4.03 12.56 -2.89
C ARG A 110 5.19 11.90 -2.16
N ILE A 111 6.42 12.05 -2.68
CA ILE A 111 7.63 11.43 -2.12
C ILE A 111 8.20 12.30 -0.99
N LYS A 112 8.33 11.69 0.19
CA LYS A 112 9.09 12.19 1.33
C LYS A 112 10.33 11.33 1.53
N TYR A 113 11.49 11.97 1.50
CA TYR A 113 12.77 11.31 1.74
C TYR A 113 13.28 11.62 3.16
N ILE A 114 13.75 10.59 3.86
CA ILE A 114 14.38 10.68 5.17
C ILE A 114 15.67 9.86 5.13
N GLU A 115 16.76 10.43 5.63
CA GLU A 115 18.09 9.80 5.63
C GLU A 115 18.58 9.66 7.08
N HIS A 116 19.00 8.45 7.45
CA HIS A 116 19.75 8.23 8.67
C HIS A 116 21.24 8.51 8.43
N SER A 117 21.92 9.03 9.45
CA SER A 117 23.37 9.28 9.42
C SER A 117 24.21 8.01 9.47
N GLU A 118 23.64 6.91 9.94
CA GLU A 118 24.27 5.59 10.07
C GLU A 118 23.20 4.50 9.91
N ASN A 119 23.62 3.26 9.65
CA ASN A 119 22.71 2.13 9.55
C ASN A 119 22.15 1.78 10.95
N LYS A 120 20.83 1.87 11.10
CA LYS A 120 20.11 1.61 12.36
C LYS A 120 19.25 0.35 12.30
N SER A 121 19.34 -0.44 11.23
CA SER A 121 18.51 -1.59 10.86
C SER A 121 17.16 -1.25 10.22
N LEU A 122 16.65 -2.22 9.46
CA LEU A 122 15.31 -2.23 8.84
C LEU A 122 14.19 -1.86 9.82
N LEU A 123 14.25 -2.37 11.06
CA LEU A 123 13.22 -2.08 12.06
C LEU A 123 13.19 -0.61 12.43
N GLN A 124 14.36 0.03 12.59
CA GLN A 124 14.42 1.45 12.89
C GLN A 124 14.03 2.29 11.68
N ALA A 125 14.42 1.91 10.47
CA ALA A 125 13.95 2.57 9.25
C ALA A 125 12.42 2.57 9.15
N ARG A 126 11.76 1.43 9.43
CA ARG A 126 10.29 1.35 9.47
C ARG A 126 9.69 2.20 10.59
N LYS A 127 10.30 2.25 11.78
CA LYS A 127 9.86 3.13 12.88
C LYS A 127 9.93 4.61 12.49
N THR A 128 11.02 5.05 11.88
CA THR A 128 11.16 6.42 11.34
C THR A 128 10.07 6.72 10.32
N GLY A 129 9.79 5.77 9.41
CA GLY A 129 8.70 5.88 8.44
C GLY A 129 7.33 6.02 9.11
N ASN A 130 7.07 5.24 10.17
CA ASN A 130 5.82 5.31 10.93
C ASN A 130 5.61 6.68 11.57
N ILE A 131 6.66 7.24 12.20
CA ILE A 131 6.59 8.57 12.81
C ILE A 131 6.30 9.65 11.76
N ALA A 132 6.86 9.50 10.55
CA ALA A 132 6.65 10.44 9.46
C ALA A 132 5.33 10.26 8.68
N SER A 133 4.59 9.17 8.96
CA SER A 133 3.36 8.81 8.26
C SER A 133 2.19 9.70 8.67
N THR A 134 1.41 10.10 7.67
CA THR A 134 0.21 10.95 7.85
C THR A 134 -1.04 10.33 7.24
N GLY A 135 -0.89 9.17 6.59
CA GLY A 135 -1.99 8.38 6.07
C GLY A 135 -2.78 7.74 7.21
N LYS A 136 -4.09 7.58 6.99
CA LYS A 136 -4.94 6.80 7.88
C LYS A 136 -4.51 5.33 7.91
N TYR A 137 -3.86 4.87 6.85
CA TYR A 137 -3.35 3.52 6.70
C TYR A 137 -1.87 3.54 6.34
N ILE A 138 -1.13 2.54 6.80
CA ILE A 138 0.31 2.37 6.52
C ILE A 138 0.51 1.06 5.74
N MET A 139 1.33 1.11 4.70
CA MET A 139 1.77 -0.05 3.93
C MET A 139 3.30 -0.07 3.89
N TYR A 140 3.91 -1.24 4.08
CA TYR A 140 5.34 -1.41 3.89
C TYR A 140 5.61 -2.04 2.53
N VAL A 141 6.66 -1.57 1.86
CA VAL A 141 7.09 -2.09 0.56
C VAL A 141 8.60 -2.21 0.61
N ASP A 142 9.12 -3.40 0.35
CA ASP A 142 10.56 -3.62 0.30
C ASP A 142 11.12 -3.08 -1.02
N SER A 143 12.35 -2.54 -0.99
CA SER A 143 12.88 -1.73 -2.09
C SER A 143 13.36 -2.53 -3.32
N ASP A 144 13.33 -3.85 -3.23
CA ASP A 144 13.53 -4.80 -4.32
C ASP A 144 12.24 -5.31 -4.95
N ASP A 145 11.08 -5.01 -4.35
CA ASP A 145 9.76 -5.35 -4.87
C ASP A 145 9.21 -4.31 -5.86
N GLU A 146 8.27 -4.77 -6.69
CA GLU A 146 7.44 -3.92 -7.54
C GLU A 146 5.96 -4.13 -7.23
N ILE A 147 5.18 -3.05 -7.22
CA ILE A 147 3.73 -3.12 -7.04
C ILE A 147 3.04 -3.10 -8.39
N GLU A 148 2.41 -4.21 -8.75
CA GLU A 148 1.58 -4.28 -9.95
C GLU A 148 0.39 -3.32 -9.84
N SER A 149 0.26 -2.41 -10.83
CA SER A 149 -0.93 -1.57 -10.95
C SER A 149 -2.12 -2.43 -11.35
N ILE A 150 -3.22 -2.33 -10.61
CA ILE A 150 -4.47 -2.99 -10.97
C ILE A 150 -4.98 -2.36 -12.28
N LYS A 151 -4.87 -3.11 -13.39
CA LYS A 151 -5.51 -2.75 -14.64
C LYS A 151 -7.02 -2.89 -14.44
N ARG A 152 -7.77 -1.81 -14.67
CA ARG A 152 -9.21 -1.90 -14.82
C ARG A 152 -9.49 -2.75 -16.06
N SER A 153 -9.87 -4.01 -15.85
CA SER A 153 -10.47 -4.84 -16.90
C SER A 153 -11.72 -4.12 -17.38
N HIS A 154 -11.73 -3.76 -18.67
CA HIS A 154 -12.87 -3.16 -19.35
C HIS A 154 -14.03 -4.15 -19.41
#